data_AF-A0A353CPB0-F1
#
_entry.id   AF-A0A353CPB0-F1
#
_cell.length_a   1.000
_cell.length_b   1.000
_cell.length_c   1.000
_cell.angle_alpha   90.00
_cell.angle_beta   90.00
_cell.angle_gamma   90.00
#
_symmetry.space_group_name_H-M   'P 1'
#
loop_
_entity.id
_entity.type
_entity.pdbx_description
1 polymer ?
#
loop_
_entity_poly.entity_id
_entity_poly.type
_entity_poly.pdbx_seq_one_letter_code
_entity_poly.pdbx_strand_id
1 'polypeptide(L)'
;LGYSCVQVQTNGRRLSSAEYCAELKEAGVTEVSPALHGSTAALHDRLTRAPGSFAQTVAGIRRAKSAGFRILTNTVVTSLNYRDLPALARLLVYLGVDQYQLAFVHVIGTAWEKRFEIVPRKTDALPYMKKALDEGIKAGVPCYTEAVPYCLMKGYEQCVAEAIIPEGPVADAGLYLENYADYRRNSGKAKRPDCRRCRWDARCEGPWHEYPELYGWDEFKPVPPPRVRKK
;
A
#
# COMPACT_ATOMS: atom_id res chain seq x y z
N LEU A 1 -9.16 26.91 -3.06
CA LEU A 1 -8.39 25.97 -3.90
C LEU A 1 -9.27 25.03 -4.74
N GLY A 2 -10.59 24.95 -4.53
CA GLY A 2 -11.49 24.13 -5.37
C GLY A 2 -11.41 22.63 -5.14
N TYR A 3 -10.47 22.16 -4.31
CA TYR A 3 -10.38 20.76 -3.90
C TYR A 3 -11.51 20.37 -2.95
N SER A 4 -12.20 19.28 -3.26
CA SER A 4 -13.19 18.65 -2.39
C SER A 4 -12.60 17.63 -1.42
N CYS A 5 -11.36 17.18 -1.67
CA CYS A 5 -10.61 16.30 -0.81
C CYS A 5 -9.15 16.78 -0.72
N VAL A 6 -8.65 16.89 0.52
CA VAL A 6 -7.25 17.19 0.82
C VAL A 6 -6.76 16.11 1.78
N GLN A 7 -5.80 15.31 1.33
CA GLN A 7 -5.25 14.20 2.11
C GLN A 7 -3.83 14.51 2.59
N VAL A 8 -3.54 14.21 3.86
CA VAL A 8 -2.19 14.27 4.43
C VAL A 8 -1.67 12.86 4.70
N GLN A 9 -0.63 12.44 3.97
CA GLN A 9 0.12 11.22 4.27
C GLN A 9 1.14 11.48 5.39
N THR A 10 1.20 10.61 6.39
CA THR A 10 1.99 10.86 7.60
C THR A 10 2.33 9.55 8.33
N ASN A 11 3.25 9.60 9.30
CA ASN A 11 3.44 8.49 10.25
C ASN A 11 2.33 8.44 11.33
N GLY A 12 1.47 9.46 11.39
CA GLY A 12 0.30 9.52 12.27
C GLY A 12 0.58 9.83 13.73
N ARG A 13 1.85 9.99 14.14
CA ARG A 13 2.22 10.15 15.55
C ARG A 13 1.67 11.44 16.14
N ARG A 14 1.78 12.57 15.43
CA ARG A 14 1.26 13.88 15.90
C ARG A 14 -0.27 13.95 15.95
N LEU A 15 -0.98 13.06 15.25
CA LEU A 15 -2.45 12.99 15.30
C LEU A 15 -2.96 12.59 16.70
N SER A 16 -2.09 12.19 17.63
CA SER A 16 -2.48 11.97 19.03
C SER A 16 -2.75 13.28 19.80
N SER A 17 -2.40 14.44 19.27
CA SER A 17 -2.73 15.77 19.83
C SER A 17 -4.08 16.26 19.27
N ALA A 18 -4.94 16.76 20.16
CA ALA A 18 -6.23 17.32 19.76
C ALA A 18 -6.07 18.65 19.03
N GLU A 19 -5.13 19.46 19.49
CA GLU A 19 -4.75 20.76 18.93
C GLU A 19 -4.29 20.59 17.49
N TYR A 20 -3.40 19.62 17.24
CA TYR A 20 -2.94 19.33 15.89
C TYR A 20 -4.06 18.84 14.95
N CYS A 21 -5.00 18.03 15.46
CA CYS A 21 -6.17 17.64 14.67
C CYS A 21 -7.08 18.85 14.33
N ALA A 22 -7.22 19.82 15.25
CA ALA A 22 -7.96 21.04 15.00
C ALA A 22 -7.26 21.91 13.94
N GLU A 23 -5.94 22.10 14.03
CA GLU A 23 -5.14 22.81 13.04
C GLU A 23 -5.31 22.21 11.63
N LEU A 24 -5.26 20.88 11.50
CA LEU A 24 -5.46 20.21 10.22
C LEU A 24 -6.87 20.45 9.65
N LYS A 25 -7.90 20.45 10.51
CA LYS A 25 -9.27 20.76 10.08
C LYS A 25 -9.41 22.20 9.62
N GLU A 26 -8.87 23.16 10.36
CA GLU A 26 -8.90 24.58 9.99
C GLU A 26 -8.17 24.82 8.66
N ALA A 27 -7.10 24.07 8.41
CA ALA A 27 -6.39 24.07 7.12
C ALA A 27 -7.17 23.40 5.97
N GLY A 28 -8.35 22.80 6.24
CA GLY A 28 -9.20 22.17 5.23
C GLY A 28 -8.82 20.72 4.88
N VAL A 29 -8.03 20.05 5.72
CA VAL A 29 -7.72 18.62 5.54
C VAL A 29 -8.97 17.79 5.78
N THR A 30 -9.27 16.88 4.85
CA THR A 30 -10.44 15.99 4.92
C THR A 30 -10.05 14.54 5.21
N GLU A 31 -8.83 14.17 4.81
CA GLU A 31 -8.30 12.80 4.90
C GLU A 31 -6.90 12.78 5.52
N VAL A 32 -6.63 11.77 6.33
CA VAL A 32 -5.27 11.50 6.81
C VAL A 32 -4.89 10.06 6.51
N SER A 33 -3.64 9.85 6.12
CA SER A 33 -3.11 8.56 5.76
C SER A 33 -1.92 8.18 6.65
N PRO A 34 -2.18 7.68 7.88
CA PRO A 34 -1.13 7.24 8.79
C PRO A 34 -0.56 5.88 8.39
N ALA A 35 0.76 5.72 8.50
CA ALA A 35 1.43 4.45 8.26
C ALA A 35 1.47 3.57 9.53
N LEU A 36 1.00 2.31 9.43
CA LEU A 36 1.08 1.32 10.51
C LEU A 36 1.73 0.04 9.99
N HIS A 37 2.89 -0.34 10.55
CA HIS A 37 3.73 -1.42 10.01
C HIS A 37 3.68 -2.76 10.75
N GLY A 38 2.91 -2.88 11.83
CA GLY A 38 2.75 -4.10 12.61
C GLY A 38 1.58 -3.99 13.59
N SER A 39 1.03 -5.14 13.97
CA SER A 39 -0.13 -5.28 14.87
C SER A 39 0.22 -5.07 16.34
N THR A 40 1.52 -5.04 16.66
CA THR A 40 2.05 -4.88 18.02
C THR A 40 3.08 -3.76 18.10
N ALA A 41 3.25 -3.19 19.29
CA ALA A 41 4.27 -2.17 19.56
C ALA A 41 5.68 -2.69 19.24
N ALA A 42 6.01 -3.91 19.67
CA ALA A 42 7.32 -4.50 19.44
C ALA A 42 7.68 -4.57 17.94
N LEU A 43 6.75 -5.01 17.09
CA LEU A 43 7.00 -5.12 15.66
C LEU A 43 7.03 -3.74 14.97
N HIS A 44 6.04 -2.90 15.24
CA HIS A 44 5.94 -1.58 14.62
C HIS A 44 7.12 -0.69 15.01
N ASP A 45 7.45 -0.58 16.30
CA ASP A 45 8.54 0.26 16.79
C ASP A 45 9.91 -0.24 16.30
N ARG A 46 10.08 -1.57 16.15
CA ARG A 46 11.28 -2.14 15.54
C ARG A 46 11.45 -1.69 14.09
N LEU A 47 10.36 -1.67 13.32
CA LEU A 47 10.38 -1.25 11.92
C LEU A 47 10.60 0.25 11.75
N THR A 48 9.94 1.05 12.57
CA THR A 48 10.07 2.52 12.52
C THR A 48 11.33 3.03 13.22
N ARG A 49 12.00 2.17 13.99
CA ARG A 49 13.14 2.51 14.87
C ARG A 49 12.80 3.65 15.83
N ALA A 50 11.55 3.67 16.30
CA ALA A 50 11.02 4.72 17.16
C ALA A 50 10.20 4.11 18.31
N PRO A 51 10.80 3.89 19.49
CA PRO A 51 10.08 3.40 20.65
C PRO A 51 8.86 4.27 21.00
N GLY A 52 7.72 3.63 21.26
CA GLY A 52 6.44 4.28 21.56
C GLY A 52 5.66 4.76 20.32
N SER A 53 6.21 4.62 19.11
CA SER A 53 5.56 5.10 17.89
C SER A 53 4.23 4.40 17.61
N PHE A 54 4.12 3.10 17.89
CA PHE A 54 2.88 2.34 17.75
C PHE A 54 1.75 2.93 18.59
N ALA A 55 2.02 3.18 19.87
CA ALA A 55 1.03 3.73 20.79
C ALA A 55 0.56 5.12 20.33
N GLN A 56 1.50 5.97 19.89
CA GLN A 56 1.20 7.28 19.34
C GLN A 56 0.36 7.20 18.07
N THR A 57 0.74 6.36 17.10
CA THR A 57 0.03 6.21 15.82
C THR A 57 -1.37 5.62 16.01
N VAL A 58 -1.54 4.61 16.86
CA VAL A 58 -2.86 4.03 17.18
C VAL A 58 -3.76 5.05 17.89
N ALA A 59 -3.22 5.80 18.86
CA ALA A 59 -3.95 6.90 19.50
C ALA A 59 -4.30 8.02 18.50
N GLY A 60 -3.40 8.27 17.55
CA GLY A 60 -3.60 9.23 16.47
C GLY A 60 -4.72 8.83 15.51
N ILE A 61 -4.74 7.57 15.08
CA ILE A 61 -5.82 7.02 14.24
C ILE A 61 -7.18 7.18 14.93
N ARG A 62 -7.29 6.79 16.21
CA ARG A 62 -8.55 6.90 16.97
C ARG A 62 -9.04 8.34 17.06
N ARG A 63 -8.14 9.27 17.40
CA ARG A 63 -8.51 10.68 17.55
C ARG A 63 -8.83 11.35 16.23
N ALA A 64 -8.06 11.09 15.18
CA ALA A 64 -8.38 11.59 13.86
C ALA A 64 -9.75 11.06 13.40
N LYS A 65 -10.04 9.78 13.65
CA LYS A 65 -11.37 9.21 13.36
C LYS A 65 -12.48 9.88 14.17
N SER A 66 -12.30 10.07 15.47
CA SER A 66 -13.27 10.80 16.32
C SER A 66 -13.43 12.26 15.93
N ALA A 67 -12.38 12.88 15.39
CA ALA A 67 -12.45 14.20 14.81
C ALA A 67 -13.17 14.20 13.45
N GLY A 68 -13.53 13.05 12.86
CA GLY A 68 -14.27 12.99 11.60
C GLY A 68 -13.39 13.08 10.35
N PHE A 69 -12.07 12.89 10.48
CA PHE A 69 -11.24 12.63 9.30
C PHE A 69 -11.57 11.25 8.73
N ARG A 70 -11.54 11.14 7.41
CA ARG A 70 -11.42 9.84 6.74
C ARG A 70 -9.99 9.33 6.90
N ILE A 71 -9.84 8.04 7.24
CA ILE A 71 -8.56 7.42 7.58
C ILE A 71 -8.20 6.34 6.55
N LEU A 72 -7.12 6.58 5.80
CA LEU A 72 -6.61 5.65 4.80
C LEU A 72 -5.22 5.16 5.22
N THR A 73 -5.05 3.93 5.71
CA THR A 73 -3.72 3.53 6.21
C THR A 73 -2.87 2.89 5.12
N ASN A 74 -1.56 3.10 5.18
CA ASN A 74 -0.60 2.39 4.33
C ASN A 74 0.36 1.54 5.17
N THR A 75 0.59 0.31 4.73
CA THR A 75 1.53 -0.63 5.33
C THR A 75 2.53 -1.09 4.27
N VAL A 76 3.80 -0.74 4.45
CA VAL A 76 4.88 -1.32 3.64
C VAL A 76 5.11 -2.79 4.06
N VAL A 77 4.99 -3.71 3.11
CA VAL A 77 5.19 -5.14 3.28
C VAL A 77 6.68 -5.48 3.16
N THR A 78 7.22 -6.12 4.19
CA THR A 78 8.64 -6.48 4.32
C THR A 78 8.79 -7.91 4.86
N SER A 79 9.98 -8.48 4.76
CA SER A 79 10.35 -9.77 5.35
C SER A 79 10.08 -9.86 6.85
N LEU A 80 10.07 -8.72 7.53
CA LEU A 80 9.89 -8.63 8.98
C LEU A 80 8.42 -8.64 9.41
N ASN A 81 7.49 -8.20 8.56
CA ASN A 81 6.08 -8.03 8.96
C ASN A 81 5.06 -8.83 8.13
N TYR A 82 5.43 -9.43 7.00
CA TYR A 82 4.41 -10.01 6.12
C TYR A 82 3.55 -11.08 6.83
N ARG A 83 4.13 -11.82 7.80
CA ARG A 83 3.41 -12.85 8.56
C ARG A 83 2.37 -12.28 9.53
N ASP A 84 2.56 -11.03 9.93
CA ASP A 84 1.70 -10.29 10.87
C ASP A 84 0.53 -9.58 10.18
N LEU A 85 0.57 -9.44 8.84
CA LEU A 85 -0.44 -8.69 8.08
C LEU A 85 -1.90 -9.09 8.38
N PRO A 86 -2.26 -10.37 8.59
CA PRO A 86 -3.64 -10.70 8.96
C PRO A 86 -4.04 -10.12 10.32
N ALA A 87 -3.13 -10.12 11.31
CA ALA A 87 -3.38 -9.52 12.62
C ALA A 87 -3.46 -8.00 12.54
N LEU A 88 -2.58 -7.39 11.72
CA LEU A 88 -2.61 -5.96 11.45
C LEU A 88 -3.92 -5.54 10.78
N ALA A 89 -4.41 -6.28 9.77
CA ALA A 89 -5.68 -5.99 9.12
C ALA A 89 -6.86 -6.03 10.12
N ARG A 90 -6.90 -7.03 11.01
CA ARG A 90 -7.91 -7.05 12.10
C ARG A 90 -7.82 -5.85 13.01
N LEU A 91 -6.61 -5.41 13.36
CA LEU A 91 -6.42 -4.19 14.15
C LEU A 91 -6.94 -2.95 13.40
N LEU A 92 -6.61 -2.81 12.11
CA LEU A 92 -7.06 -1.68 11.30
C LEU A 92 -8.59 -1.63 11.18
N VAL A 93 -9.23 -2.77 10.91
CA VAL A 93 -10.69 -2.91 10.93
C VAL A 93 -11.26 -2.52 12.30
N TYR A 94 -10.68 -3.02 13.39
CA TYR A 94 -11.10 -2.67 14.75
C TYR A 94 -10.97 -1.18 15.06
N LEU A 95 -9.96 -0.51 14.50
CA LEU A 95 -9.76 0.94 14.64
C LEU A 95 -10.74 1.77 13.79
N GLY A 96 -11.55 1.13 12.94
CA GLY A 96 -12.55 1.80 12.11
C GLY A 96 -11.94 2.63 10.98
N VAL A 97 -10.81 2.20 10.41
CA VAL A 97 -10.22 2.86 9.23
C VAL A 97 -11.16 2.74 8.03
N ASP A 98 -11.15 3.76 7.16
CA ASP A 98 -12.03 3.81 5.99
C ASP A 98 -11.48 3.02 4.79
N GLN A 99 -10.16 2.78 4.79
CA GLN A 99 -9.47 1.92 3.83
C GLN A 99 -8.07 1.59 4.36
N TYR A 100 -7.50 0.45 3.93
CA TYR A 100 -6.08 0.17 4.11
C TYR A 100 -5.41 -0.37 2.85
N GLN A 101 -4.12 -0.07 2.71
CA GLN A 101 -3.28 -0.51 1.61
C GLN A 101 -2.07 -1.29 2.13
N LEU A 102 -1.75 -2.39 1.44
CA LEU A 102 -0.56 -3.19 1.64
C LEU A 102 0.39 -2.95 0.47
N ALA A 103 1.29 -1.99 0.63
CA ALA A 103 2.26 -1.63 -0.40
C ALA A 103 3.49 -2.55 -0.34
N PHE A 104 3.77 -3.28 -1.41
CA PHE A 104 5.00 -4.06 -1.46
C PHE A 104 6.20 -3.11 -1.49
N VAL A 105 7.23 -3.42 -0.68
CA VAL A 105 8.42 -2.57 -0.54
C VAL A 105 9.00 -2.17 -1.91
N HIS A 106 9.20 -0.86 -2.09
CA HIS A 106 9.98 -0.30 -3.18
C HIS A 106 11.45 -0.37 -2.80
N VAL A 107 12.27 -1.07 -3.60
CA VAL A 107 13.62 -1.49 -3.20
C VAL A 107 14.64 -0.41 -3.55
N ILE A 108 14.53 0.75 -2.92
CA ILE A 108 15.41 1.90 -3.13
C ILE A 108 16.10 2.34 -1.83
N GLY A 109 17.20 3.10 -1.96
CA GLY A 109 17.95 3.64 -0.82
C GLY A 109 18.36 2.55 0.18
N THR A 110 18.05 2.76 1.47
CA THR A 110 18.38 1.78 2.53
C THR A 110 17.70 0.42 2.33
N ALA A 111 16.54 0.36 1.65
CA ALA A 111 15.90 -0.92 1.34
C ALA A 111 16.73 -1.72 0.33
N TRP A 112 17.42 -1.06 -0.61
CA TRP A 112 18.35 -1.71 -1.52
C TRP A 112 19.60 -2.22 -0.79
N GLU A 113 20.19 -1.42 0.08
CA GLU A 113 21.35 -1.82 0.90
C GLU A 113 21.04 -3.09 1.71
N LYS A 114 19.84 -3.16 2.28
CA LYS A 114 19.37 -4.28 3.12
C LYS A 114 18.43 -5.24 2.39
N ARG A 115 18.52 -5.31 1.05
CA ARG A 115 17.52 -6.02 0.23
C ARG A 115 17.29 -7.48 0.62
N PHE A 116 18.35 -8.19 1.02
CA PHE A 116 18.25 -9.58 1.47
C PHE A 116 17.64 -9.75 2.88
N GLU A 117 17.60 -8.69 3.68
CA GLU A 117 16.98 -8.70 5.01
C GLU A 117 15.52 -8.23 4.98
N ILE A 118 15.18 -7.27 4.10
CA ILE A 118 13.91 -6.53 4.17
C ILE A 118 12.93 -6.88 3.06
N VAL A 119 13.40 -7.35 1.90
CA VAL A 119 12.52 -7.66 0.75
C VAL A 119 12.19 -9.15 0.79
N PRO A 120 10.92 -9.54 0.97
CA PRO A 120 10.54 -10.94 0.86
C PRO A 120 10.35 -11.33 -0.61
N ARG A 121 10.32 -12.63 -0.92
CA ARG A 121 9.69 -13.05 -2.17
C ARG A 121 8.18 -12.76 -2.10
N LYS A 122 7.58 -12.33 -3.21
CA LYS A 122 6.14 -12.06 -3.31
C LYS A 122 5.36 -13.33 -3.02
N THR A 123 5.78 -14.49 -3.54
CA THR A 123 5.14 -15.78 -3.26
C THR A 123 5.10 -16.14 -1.77
N ASP A 124 6.07 -15.68 -0.98
CA ASP A 124 6.09 -15.93 0.47
C ASP A 124 5.13 -14.99 1.22
N ALA A 125 5.04 -13.74 0.79
CA ALA A 125 4.18 -12.73 1.40
C ALA A 125 2.69 -12.89 0.99
N LEU A 126 2.43 -13.30 -0.25
CA LEU A 126 1.09 -13.36 -0.85
C LEU A 126 0.04 -14.11 -0.03
N PRO A 127 0.31 -15.30 0.57
CA PRO A 127 -0.67 -15.99 1.40
C PRO A 127 -1.14 -15.15 2.59
N TYR A 128 -0.25 -14.35 3.17
CA TYR A 128 -0.57 -13.49 4.31
C TYR A 128 -1.21 -12.17 3.87
N MET A 129 -0.78 -11.61 2.74
CA MET A 129 -1.45 -10.46 2.13
C MET A 129 -2.90 -10.79 1.78
N LYS A 130 -3.18 -11.96 1.18
CA LYS A 130 -4.54 -12.39 0.84
C LYS A 130 -5.41 -12.59 2.08
N LYS A 131 -4.89 -13.26 3.11
CA LYS A 131 -5.57 -13.35 4.42
C LYS A 131 -5.86 -11.97 5.01
N ALA A 132 -4.93 -11.03 4.89
CA ALA A 132 -5.15 -9.66 5.32
C ALA A 132 -6.23 -8.95 4.51
N LEU A 133 -6.32 -9.16 3.18
CA LEU A 133 -7.42 -8.65 2.35
C LEU A 133 -8.77 -9.28 2.73
N ASP A 134 -8.79 -10.59 3.03
CA ASP A 134 -10.02 -11.29 3.43
C ASP A 134 -10.65 -10.65 4.68
N GLU A 135 -9.85 -10.18 5.65
CA GLU A 135 -10.35 -9.47 6.84
C GLU A 135 -11.08 -8.17 6.47
N GLY A 136 -10.54 -7.39 5.52
CA GLY A 136 -11.17 -6.15 5.04
C GLY A 136 -12.42 -6.42 4.22
N ILE A 137 -12.34 -7.37 3.27
CA ILE A 137 -13.48 -7.80 2.45
C ILE A 137 -14.64 -8.26 3.34
N LYS A 138 -14.36 -9.10 4.34
CA LYS A 138 -15.36 -9.60 5.29
C LYS A 138 -15.98 -8.47 6.12
N ALA A 139 -15.20 -7.46 6.48
CA ALA A 139 -15.66 -6.30 7.24
C ALA A 139 -16.29 -5.19 6.38
N GLY A 140 -16.28 -5.32 5.05
CA GLY A 140 -16.74 -4.26 4.14
C GLY A 140 -15.81 -3.05 4.09
N VAL A 141 -14.54 -3.20 4.52
CA VAL A 141 -13.53 -2.14 4.48
C VAL A 141 -12.72 -2.26 3.17
N PRO A 142 -12.71 -1.23 2.31
CA PRO A 142 -11.88 -1.22 1.11
C PRO A 142 -10.41 -1.50 1.43
N CYS A 143 -9.83 -2.48 0.74
CA CYS A 143 -8.48 -2.92 0.99
C CYS A 143 -7.74 -3.26 -0.30
N TYR A 144 -6.49 -2.78 -0.41
CA TYR A 144 -5.74 -2.86 -1.65
C TYR A 144 -4.29 -3.34 -1.43
N THR A 145 -3.70 -3.86 -2.49
CA THR A 145 -2.27 -4.14 -2.61
C THR A 145 -1.67 -3.23 -3.65
N GLU A 146 -0.47 -2.72 -3.39
CA GLU A 146 0.30 -1.94 -4.36
C GLU A 146 1.59 -2.69 -4.72
N ALA A 147 1.99 -2.58 -5.99
CA ALA A 147 3.14 -3.25 -6.58
C ALA A 147 3.08 -4.78 -6.48
N VAL A 148 1.85 -5.32 -6.51
CA VAL A 148 1.56 -6.75 -6.64
C VAL A 148 0.78 -6.97 -7.94
N PRO A 149 1.44 -7.47 -9.00
CA PRO A 149 0.83 -7.65 -10.31
C PRO A 149 -0.41 -8.55 -10.31
N TYR A 150 -1.33 -8.29 -11.23
CA TYR A 150 -2.56 -9.08 -11.44
C TYR A 150 -2.31 -10.59 -11.57
N CYS A 151 -1.19 -11.02 -12.15
CA CYS A 151 -0.86 -12.44 -12.29
C CYS A 151 -0.66 -13.17 -10.95
N LEU A 152 -0.42 -12.44 -9.86
CA LEU A 152 -0.30 -12.96 -8.50
C LEU A 152 -1.61 -12.84 -7.71
N MET A 153 -2.56 -12.06 -8.23
CA MET A 153 -3.78 -11.64 -7.55
C MET A 153 -5.05 -12.32 -8.08
N LYS A 154 -4.93 -13.56 -8.57
CA LYS A 154 -6.10 -14.36 -8.98
C LYS A 154 -7.12 -14.46 -7.84
N GLY A 155 -8.36 -14.03 -8.07
CA GLY A 155 -9.45 -13.96 -7.09
C GLY A 155 -9.49 -12.68 -6.24
N TYR A 156 -8.49 -11.81 -6.41
CA TYR A 156 -8.30 -10.56 -5.68
C TYR A 156 -7.98 -9.40 -6.63
N GLU A 157 -8.36 -9.51 -7.91
CA GLU A 157 -8.05 -8.53 -8.94
C GLU A 157 -8.61 -7.13 -8.63
N GLN A 158 -9.74 -7.07 -7.91
CA GLN A 158 -10.35 -5.83 -7.41
C GLN A 158 -9.52 -5.11 -6.34
N CYS A 159 -8.57 -5.82 -5.70
CA CYS A 159 -7.71 -5.26 -4.67
C CYS A 159 -6.41 -4.68 -5.25
N VAL A 160 -6.19 -4.68 -6.56
CA VAL A 160 -4.96 -4.11 -7.16
C VAL A 160 -5.08 -2.58 -7.22
N ALA A 161 -4.30 -1.88 -6.38
CA ALA A 161 -4.40 -0.43 -6.17
C ALA A 161 -4.16 0.38 -7.45
N GLU A 162 -3.30 -0.11 -8.34
CA GLU A 162 -2.97 0.54 -9.61
C GLU A 162 -4.18 0.85 -10.48
N ALA A 163 -5.30 0.14 -10.30
CA ALA A 163 -6.55 0.41 -11.02
C ALA A 163 -7.33 1.62 -10.51
N ILE A 164 -7.03 2.10 -9.30
CA ILE A 164 -7.78 3.17 -8.62
C ILE A 164 -6.90 4.38 -8.25
N ILE A 165 -5.58 4.29 -8.42
CA ILE A 165 -4.68 5.42 -8.22
C ILE A 165 -5.04 6.51 -9.25
N PRO A 166 -5.39 7.72 -8.81
CA PRO A 166 -5.75 8.80 -9.72
C PRO A 166 -4.56 9.21 -10.58
N GLU A 167 -4.83 9.57 -11.83
CA GLU A 167 -3.85 10.25 -12.67
C GLU A 167 -3.75 11.71 -12.24
N GLY A 168 -2.53 12.25 -12.23
CA GLY A 168 -2.30 13.61 -11.80
C GLY A 168 -0.85 13.92 -11.50
N PRO A 169 -0.56 15.21 -11.30
CA PRO A 169 0.80 15.66 -11.06
C PRO A 169 1.27 15.30 -9.66
N VAL A 170 2.58 15.07 -9.53
CA VAL A 170 3.27 14.94 -8.25
C VAL A 170 4.35 16.02 -8.19
N ALA A 171 4.23 16.90 -7.21
CA ALA A 171 5.25 17.86 -6.87
C ALA A 171 6.00 17.36 -5.63
N ASP A 172 7.28 17.04 -5.81
CA ASP A 172 8.25 16.81 -4.75
C ASP A 172 9.24 17.98 -4.71
N ALA A 173 9.96 18.17 -3.61
CA ALA A 173 10.72 19.39 -3.28
C ALA A 173 11.68 19.90 -4.37
N GLY A 174 12.13 19.04 -5.29
CA GLY A 174 12.89 19.41 -6.48
C GLY A 174 12.43 18.77 -7.78
N LEU A 175 11.28 18.08 -7.81
CA LEU A 175 10.80 17.33 -8.96
C LEU A 175 9.31 17.58 -9.16
N TYR A 176 8.96 18.08 -10.35
CA TYR A 176 7.56 18.15 -10.77
C TYR A 176 7.32 17.12 -11.87
N LEU A 177 6.48 16.13 -11.58
CA LEU A 177 5.98 15.18 -12.55
C LEU A 177 4.58 15.62 -12.96
N GLU A 178 4.36 15.89 -14.25
CA GLU A 178 3.02 16.25 -14.76
C GLU A 178 2.01 15.12 -14.58
N ASN A 179 2.46 13.86 -14.70
CA ASN A 179 1.64 12.70 -14.43
C ASN A 179 2.46 11.59 -13.76
N TYR A 180 2.14 11.29 -12.50
CA TYR A 180 2.80 10.23 -11.77
C TYR A 180 2.56 8.84 -12.37
N ALA A 181 1.44 8.65 -13.08
CA ALA A 181 1.17 7.39 -13.77
C ALA A 181 2.20 7.09 -14.86
N ASP A 182 2.73 8.12 -15.51
CA ASP A 182 3.76 7.95 -16.55
C ASP A 182 5.09 7.49 -15.94
N TYR A 183 5.50 8.09 -14.82
CA TYR A 183 6.66 7.59 -14.08
C TYR A 183 6.48 6.12 -13.69
N ARG A 184 5.35 5.75 -13.09
CA ARG A 184 5.09 4.37 -12.66
C ARG A 184 5.13 3.38 -13.83
N ARG A 185 4.50 3.72 -14.96
CA ARG A 185 4.38 2.82 -16.12
C ARG A 185 5.65 2.73 -16.97
N ASN A 186 6.43 3.81 -17.03
CA ASN A 186 7.57 3.91 -17.95
C ASN A 186 8.93 3.69 -17.28
N SER A 187 9.05 4.04 -15.99
CA SER A 187 10.35 4.07 -15.30
C SER A 187 10.34 3.28 -13.99
N GLY A 188 9.30 3.41 -13.17
CA GLY A 188 9.25 2.80 -11.84
C GLY A 188 8.94 1.30 -11.86
N LYS A 189 8.02 0.87 -12.71
CA LYS A 189 7.60 -0.53 -12.80
C LYS A 189 8.03 -1.17 -14.10
N ALA A 190 8.17 -2.49 -14.06
CA ALA A 190 8.68 -3.25 -15.19
C ALA A 190 7.64 -4.26 -15.70
N LYS A 191 7.68 -4.50 -17.01
CA LYS A 191 7.04 -5.65 -17.67
C LYS A 191 8.06 -6.33 -18.55
N ARG A 192 8.01 -7.66 -18.64
CA ARG A 192 8.85 -8.44 -19.56
C ARG A 192 8.09 -8.73 -20.87
N PRO A 193 8.76 -9.13 -21.97
CA PRO A 193 8.10 -9.42 -23.25
C PRO A 193 6.90 -10.38 -23.14
N ASP A 194 6.98 -11.41 -22.29
CA ASP A 194 5.88 -12.37 -22.07
C ASP A 194 4.60 -11.74 -21.53
N CYS A 195 4.69 -10.59 -20.86
CA CYS A 195 3.52 -9.89 -20.31
C CYS A 195 2.49 -9.55 -21.41
N ARG A 196 2.94 -9.35 -22.66
CA ARG A 196 2.07 -9.09 -23.82
C ARG A 196 1.04 -10.19 -24.09
N ARG A 197 1.29 -11.42 -23.59
CA ARG A 197 0.38 -12.57 -23.71
C ARG A 197 -0.63 -12.65 -22.55
N CYS A 198 -0.48 -11.81 -21.53
CA CYS A 198 -1.34 -11.80 -20.36
C CYS A 198 -2.64 -11.07 -20.66
N ARG A 199 -3.78 -11.60 -20.19
CA ARG A 199 -5.07 -10.91 -20.28
C ARG A 199 -5.13 -9.55 -19.57
N TRP A 200 -4.18 -9.32 -18.66
CA TRP A 200 -4.07 -8.10 -17.86
C TRP A 200 -3.05 -7.12 -18.43
N ASP A 201 -2.43 -7.40 -19.58
CA ASP A 201 -1.33 -6.60 -20.12
C ASP A 201 -1.65 -5.10 -20.20
N ALA A 202 -2.85 -4.75 -20.67
CA ALA A 202 -3.28 -3.35 -20.81
C ALA A 202 -3.53 -2.62 -19.48
N ARG A 203 -3.76 -3.34 -18.37
CA ARG A 203 -4.09 -2.75 -17.06
C ARG A 203 -2.99 -2.91 -16.01
N CYS A 204 -2.16 -3.93 -16.17
CA CYS A 204 -1.12 -4.27 -15.22
C CYS A 204 0.13 -3.44 -15.50
N GLU A 205 0.57 -2.67 -14.50
CA GLU A 205 1.82 -1.91 -14.57
C GLU A 205 3.06 -2.77 -14.27
N GLY A 206 2.87 -3.96 -13.67
CA GLY A 206 3.97 -4.84 -13.26
C GLY A 206 4.47 -4.55 -11.84
N PRO A 207 5.51 -5.26 -11.36
CA PRO A 207 6.15 -4.95 -10.08
C PRO A 207 7.08 -3.73 -10.23
N TRP A 208 7.51 -3.17 -9.10
CA TRP A 208 8.69 -2.28 -9.05
C TRP A 208 9.87 -2.95 -9.77
N HIS A 209 10.59 -2.21 -10.62
CA HIS A 209 11.61 -2.78 -11.51
C HIS A 209 12.78 -3.43 -10.76
N GLU A 210 13.05 -2.97 -9.54
CA GLU A 210 14.12 -3.48 -8.67
C GLU A 210 13.81 -4.89 -8.14
N TYR A 211 12.53 -5.27 -8.09
CA TYR A 211 12.14 -6.60 -7.63
C TYR A 211 12.62 -7.72 -8.57
N PRO A 212 12.32 -7.70 -9.89
CA PRO A 212 12.85 -8.71 -10.80
C PRO A 212 14.36 -8.62 -11.01
N GLU A 213 15.01 -7.48 -10.76
CA GLU A 213 16.47 -7.40 -10.70
C GLU A 213 17.03 -8.24 -9.55
N LEU A 214 16.34 -8.25 -8.40
CA LEU A 214 16.74 -9.01 -7.22
C LEU A 214 16.39 -10.51 -7.30
N TYR A 215 15.17 -10.84 -7.73
CA TYR A 215 14.62 -12.20 -7.62
C TYR A 215 14.30 -12.87 -8.96
N GLY A 216 14.49 -12.16 -10.07
CA GLY A 216 14.09 -12.62 -11.39
C GLY A 216 12.58 -12.58 -11.62
N TRP A 217 12.17 -13.20 -12.72
CA TRP A 217 10.81 -13.11 -13.25
C TRP A 217 9.94 -14.34 -13.00
N ASP A 218 10.48 -15.36 -12.34
CA ASP A 218 9.90 -16.71 -12.24
C ASP A 218 8.56 -16.77 -11.50
N GLU A 219 8.34 -15.87 -10.54
CA GLU A 219 7.09 -15.75 -9.79
C GLU A 219 5.94 -15.22 -10.67
N PHE A 220 6.25 -14.46 -11.72
CA PHE A 220 5.26 -13.80 -12.56
C PHE A 220 4.93 -14.65 -13.77
N LYS A 221 3.70 -15.17 -13.82
CA LYS A 221 3.22 -16.00 -14.95
C LYS A 221 2.07 -15.30 -15.67
N PRO A 222 2.15 -15.04 -16.98
CA PRO A 222 1.05 -14.46 -17.74
C PRO A 222 -0.26 -15.24 -17.53
N VAL A 223 -1.34 -14.52 -17.24
CA VAL A 223 -2.67 -15.11 -17.08
C VAL A 223 -3.29 -15.24 -18.48
N PRO A 224 -3.68 -16.44 -18.92
CA PRO A 224 -4.25 -16.63 -20.25
C PRO A 224 -5.57 -15.86 -20.41
N PRO A 225 -5.92 -15.42 -21.63
CA PRO A 225 -7.24 -14.85 -21.92
C PRO A 225 -8.36 -15.84 -21.58
N PRO A 226 -9.56 -15.34 -21.22
CA PRO A 226 -10.69 -16.22 -20.95
C PRO A 226 -10.96 -17.11 -22.17
N ARG A 227 -11.16 -18.42 -21.96
CA ARG A 227 -11.50 -19.34 -23.04
C ARG A 227 -12.84 -18.91 -23.61
N VAL A 228 -12.86 -18.45 -24.86
CA VAL A 228 -14.10 -18.22 -25.60
C VAL A 228 -14.78 -19.57 -25.74
N ARG A 229 -15.86 -19.82 -24.99
CA ARG A 229 -16.73 -20.96 -25.27
C ARG A 229 -17.38 -20.67 -26.62
N LYS A 230 -16.93 -21.37 -27.68
CA LYS A 230 -17.69 -21.42 -28.93
C LYS A 230 -19.06 -21.99 -28.56
N LYS A 231 -20.11 -21.18 -28.74
CA LYS A 231 -21.49 -21.67 -28.79
C LYS A 231 -21.66 -22.46 -30.07
#